data_AF-A0A9E3XAW0-F1
#
_entry.id   AF-A0A9E3XAW0-F1
#
_cell.length_a   1.000
_cell.length_b   1.000
_cell.length_c   1.000
_cell.angle_alpha   90.00
_cell.angle_beta   90.00
_cell.angle_gamma   90.00
#
_symmetry.space_group_name_H-M   'P 1'
#
loop_
_entity.id
_entity.type
_entity.pdbx_description
1 polymer ?
#
loop_
_entity_poly.entity_id
_entity_poly.type
_entity_poly.pdbx_seq_one_letter_code
_entity_poly.pdbx_strand_id
1 'polypeptide(L)'
;MKLIQDFLNFAHRVRRNGYMIRSMVNRYIRERYVGSFLGIFWSVLHPLTQIAIYYLIFSVILKTRLGPEYAGTSFALWLVAGLLPWLFFGEVLTSSPDA
;
A
#
# COMPACT_ATOMS: atom_id res chain seq x y z
N MET A 1 28.47 10.57 -14.31
CA MET A 1 27.92 10.17 -15.63
C MET A 1 27.63 8.67 -15.76
N LYS A 2 28.47 7.77 -15.22
CA LYS A 2 28.21 6.30 -15.23
C LYS A 2 26.88 5.88 -14.57
N LEU A 3 26.52 6.51 -13.44
CA LEU A 3 25.32 6.20 -12.66
C LEU A 3 23.99 6.31 -13.45
N ILE A 4 23.90 7.29 -14.36
CA ILE A 4 22.72 7.48 -15.22
C ILE A 4 22.66 6.42 -16.31
N GLN A 5 23.82 6.04 -16.88
CA GLN A 5 23.89 4.97 -17.88
C GLN A 5 23.56 3.62 -17.25
N ASP A 6 24.02 3.36 -16.03
CA ASP A 6 23.69 2.14 -15.28
C ASP A 6 22.19 2.03 -14.99
N PHE A 7 21.56 3.15 -14.60
CA PHE A 7 20.12 3.22 -14.38
C PHE A 7 19.32 3.02 -15.67
N LEU A 8 19.73 3.63 -16.77
CA LEU A 8 19.09 3.46 -18.08
C LEU A 8 19.23 2.03 -18.61
N ASN A 9 20.41 1.42 -18.45
CA ASN A 9 20.66 0.03 -18.80
C ASN A 9 19.83 -0.92 -17.93
N PHE A 10 19.66 -0.60 -16.64
CA PHE A 10 18.78 -1.35 -15.75
C PHE A 10 17.31 -1.28 -16.19
N ALA A 11 16.79 -0.08 -16.46
CA ALA A 11 15.43 0.11 -16.95
C ALA A 11 15.18 -0.62 -18.28
N HIS A 12 16.17 -0.62 -19.17
CA HIS A 12 16.11 -1.38 -20.42
C HIS A 12 16.08 -2.89 -20.18
N ARG A 13 16.90 -3.41 -19.25
CA ARG A 13 16.89 -4.84 -18.86
C ARG A 13 15.56 -5.26 -18.24
N VAL A 14 14.99 -4.43 -17.37
CA VAL A 14 13.68 -4.66 -16.74
C VAL A 14 12.59 -4.75 -17.81
N ARG A 15 12.56 -3.83 -18.78
CA ARG A 15 11.59 -3.88 -19.88
C ARG A 15 11.81 -5.05 -20.82
N ARG A 16 13.06 -5.41 -21.13
CA ARG A 16 13.38 -6.52 -22.04
C ARG A 16 13.00 -7.88 -21.46
N ASN A 17 13.12 -8.04 -20.14
CA ASN A 17 12.84 -9.29 -19.43
C ASN A 17 11.45 -9.30 -18.74
N GLY A 18 10.45 -8.61 -19.33
CA GLY A 18 9.10 -8.54 -18.74
C GLY A 18 8.42 -9.90 -18.55
N TYR A 19 8.79 -10.92 -19.34
CA TYR A 19 8.27 -12.28 -19.19
C TYR A 19 8.61 -12.89 -17.82
N MET A 20 9.86 -12.75 -17.36
CA MET A 20 10.29 -13.28 -16.06
C MET A 20 9.64 -12.53 -14.90
N ILE A 21 9.49 -11.21 -15.03
CA ILE A 21 8.81 -10.40 -14.00
C ILE A 21 7.35 -10.84 -13.88
N ARG A 22 6.67 -11.05 -15.00
CA ARG A 22 5.28 -11.50 -15.01
C ARG A 22 5.11 -12.91 -14.41
N SER A 23 6.04 -13.83 -14.66
CA SER A 23 5.97 -15.17 -14.05
C SER A 23 6.18 -15.11 -12.54
N MET A 24 7.09 -14.27 -12.06
CA MET A 24 7.30 -14.03 -10.62
C MET A 24 6.07 -13.39 -9.95
N VAL A 25 5.45 -12.38 -10.58
CA VAL A 25 4.20 -11.76 -10.09
C VAL A 25 3.07 -12.78 -10.02
N ASN A 26 2.88 -13.58 -11.05
CA ASN A 26 1.85 -14.64 -11.05
C ASN A 26 2.10 -15.67 -9.96
N ARG A 27 3.36 -16.05 -9.72
CA ARG A 27 3.72 -16.98 -8.65
C ARG A 27 3.46 -16.36 -7.28
N TYR A 28 3.84 -15.11 -7.07
CA TYR A 28 3.59 -14.37 -5.83
C TYR A 28 2.09 -14.26 -5.52
N ILE A 29 1.26 -13.90 -6.52
CA ILE A 29 -0.20 -13.87 -6.39
C ILE A 29 -0.74 -15.27 -6.07
N ARG A 30 -0.24 -16.32 -6.75
CA ARG A 30 -0.65 -17.69 -6.44
C ARG A 30 -0.26 -18.11 -5.02
N GLU A 31 0.95 -17.82 -4.56
CA GLU A 31 1.40 -18.15 -3.20
C GLU A 31 0.60 -17.39 -2.13
N ARG A 32 0.25 -16.11 -2.38
CA ARG A 32 -0.53 -15.29 -1.45
C ARG A 32 -2.02 -15.68 -1.39
N TYR A 33 -2.58 -16.21 -2.48
CA TYR A 33 -4.04 -16.35 -2.64
C TYR A 33 -4.56 -17.77 -2.99
N VAL A 34 -3.71 -18.72 -3.38
CA VAL A 34 -4.11 -20.11 -3.65
C VAL A 34 -4.05 -20.90 -2.33
N GLY A 35 -5.20 -21.05 -1.69
CA GLY A 35 -5.35 -21.83 -0.46
C GLY A 35 -6.31 -21.25 0.58
N SER A 36 -6.71 -19.98 0.47
CA SER A 36 -7.74 -19.42 1.34
C SER A 36 -8.35 -18.14 0.79
N PHE A 37 -9.67 -18.15 0.55
CA PHE A 37 -10.49 -16.93 0.48
C PHE A 37 -10.28 -16.01 1.69
N LEU A 38 -9.86 -16.61 2.82
CA LEU A 38 -9.47 -15.93 4.05
C LEU A 38 -8.29 -14.95 3.86
N GLY A 39 -7.37 -15.19 2.91
CA GLY A 39 -6.19 -14.34 2.70
C GLY A 39 -6.55 -12.97 2.09
N ILE A 40 -7.34 -12.96 1.01
CA ILE A 40 -7.81 -11.71 0.39
C ILE A 40 -8.68 -10.92 1.37
N PHE A 41 -9.58 -11.62 2.06
CA PHE A 41 -10.45 -11.01 3.06
C PHE A 41 -9.62 -10.37 4.18
N TRP A 42 -8.60 -11.06 4.68
CA TRP A 42 -7.72 -10.55 5.73
C TRP A 42 -6.90 -9.33 5.29
N SER A 43 -6.39 -9.32 4.06
CA SER A 43 -5.68 -8.17 3.48
C SER A 43 -6.54 -6.90 3.39
N VAL A 44 -7.86 -7.04 3.27
CA VAL A 44 -8.79 -5.89 3.29
C VAL A 44 -9.26 -5.57 4.71
N LEU A 45 -9.47 -6.58 5.54
CA LEU A 45 -9.96 -6.40 6.91
C LEU A 45 -8.94 -5.61 7.74
N HIS A 46 -7.65 -5.93 7.65
CA HIS A 46 -6.59 -5.26 8.40
C HIS A 46 -6.58 -3.72 8.22
N PRO A 47 -6.46 -3.17 6.99
CA PRO A 47 -6.50 -1.72 6.79
C PRO A 47 -7.86 -1.11 7.13
N LEU A 48 -8.98 -1.81 6.92
CA LEU A 48 -10.30 -1.32 7.34
C LEU A 48 -10.40 -1.19 8.86
N THR A 49 -9.89 -2.16 9.62
CA THR A 49 -9.85 -2.08 11.09
C THR A 49 -8.99 -0.92 11.56
N GLN A 50 -7.83 -0.68 10.93
CA GLN A 50 -7.01 0.50 11.25
C GLN A 50 -7.74 1.81 10.99
N ILE A 51 -8.38 1.96 9.81
CA ILE A 51 -9.17 3.15 9.49
C ILE A 51 -10.28 3.35 10.53
N ALA A 52 -11.00 2.29 10.89
CA ALA A 52 -12.11 2.35 11.85
C ALA A 52 -11.63 2.78 13.25
N ILE A 53 -10.53 2.18 13.74
CA ILE A 53 -9.96 2.52 15.05
C ILE A 53 -9.50 3.98 15.07
N TYR A 54 -8.74 4.42 14.07
CA TYR A 54 -8.27 5.80 14.03
C TYR A 54 -9.42 6.80 13.86
N TYR A 55 -10.38 6.50 12.99
CA TYR A 55 -11.58 7.33 12.86
C TYR A 55 -12.31 7.47 14.20
N LEU A 56 -12.57 6.36 14.89
CA LEU A 56 -13.30 6.36 16.16
C LEU A 56 -12.54 7.17 17.23
N ILE A 57 -11.24 6.94 17.39
CA ILE A 57 -10.44 7.63 18.41
C ILE A 57 -10.36 9.14 18.12
N PHE A 58 -9.95 9.51 16.90
CA PHE A 58 -9.71 10.92 16.60
C PHE A 58 -10.99 11.71 16.35
N SER A 59 -12.01 11.10 15.73
CA SER A 59 -13.27 11.78 15.45
C SER A 59 -14.23 11.77 16.64
N VAL A 60 -14.40 10.64 17.32
CA VAL A 60 -15.43 10.49 18.37
C VAL A 60 -14.90 10.85 19.75
N ILE A 61 -13.72 10.33 20.12
CA ILE A 61 -13.15 10.54 21.46
C ILE A 61 -12.49 11.92 21.55
N LEU A 62 -11.57 12.22 20.63
CA LEU A 62 -10.81 13.47 20.65
C LEU A 62 -11.55 14.64 20.00
N LYS A 63 -12.63 14.37 19.24
CA LYS A 63 -13.40 15.39 18.50
C LYS A 63 -12.50 16.34 17.71
N THR A 64 -11.45 15.81 17.09
CA THR A 64 -10.46 16.59 16.36
C THR A 64 -11.16 17.34 15.24
N ARG A 65 -11.07 18.66 15.26
CA ARG A 65 -11.53 19.52 14.18
C ARG A 65 -10.38 19.75 13.22
N LEU A 66 -10.63 19.53 11.93
CA LEU A 66 -9.66 19.87 10.91
C LEU A 66 -9.50 21.39 10.86
N GLY A 67 -8.30 21.85 10.48
CA GLY A 67 -8.01 23.28 10.33
C GLY A 67 -8.94 23.97 9.31
N PRO A 68 -8.97 25.31 9.30
CA PRO A 68 -9.86 26.09 8.42
C PRO A 68 -9.65 25.78 6.92
N GLU A 69 -8.45 25.34 6.55
CA GLU A 69 -8.09 24.88 5.20
C GLU A 69 -8.87 23.63 4.72
N TYR A 70 -9.45 22.86 5.64
CA TYR A 70 -10.23 21.65 5.36
C TYR A 70 -11.73 21.82 5.71
N ALA A 71 -12.19 23.05 5.95
CA ALA A 71 -13.56 23.35 6.28
C ALA A 71 -14.52 22.79 5.20
N GLY A 72 -15.28 21.76 5.55
CA GLY A 72 -16.22 21.07 4.64
C GLY A 72 -15.82 19.66 4.24
N THR A 73 -14.62 19.19 4.59
CA THR A 73 -14.22 17.79 4.39
C THR A 73 -14.44 16.95 5.63
N SER A 74 -14.88 15.70 5.45
CA SER A 74 -15.03 14.75 6.55
C SER A 74 -13.65 14.31 7.05
N PHE A 75 -13.48 14.24 8.37
CA PHE A 75 -12.26 13.70 8.99
C PHE A 75 -11.91 12.30 8.47
N ALA A 76 -12.92 11.47 8.18
CA ALA A 76 -12.71 10.15 7.59
C ALA A 76 -12.03 10.22 6.22
N LEU A 77 -12.43 11.16 5.34
CA LEU A 77 -11.85 11.33 4.01
C LEU A 77 -10.39 11.81 4.10
N TRP A 78 -10.14 12.80 4.97
CA TRP A 78 -8.79 13.29 5.22
C TRP A 78 -7.86 12.19 5.74
N LEU A 79 -8.35 11.40 6.70
CA LEU A 79 -7.60 10.28 7.29
C LEU A 79 -7.29 9.20 6.26
N VAL A 80 -8.30 8.77 5.50
CA VAL A 80 -8.14 7.71 4.49
C VAL A 80 -7.16 8.14 3.39
N ALA A 81 -7.17 9.41 2.98
CA ALA A 81 -6.27 9.94 1.96
C ALA A 81 -4.79 9.85 2.35
N GLY A 82 -4.46 10.08 3.63
CA GLY A 82 -3.09 9.93 4.13
C GLY A 82 -2.74 8.49 4.52
N LEU A 83 -3.70 7.77 5.12
CA LEU A 83 -3.45 6.46 5.70
C LEU A 83 -3.34 5.35 4.65
N LEU A 84 -4.15 5.38 3.57
CA LEU A 84 -4.08 4.32 2.55
C LEU A 84 -2.70 4.23 1.87
N PRO A 85 -2.11 5.34 1.36
CA PRO A 85 -0.75 5.28 0.81
C PRO A 85 0.29 4.82 1.83
N TRP A 86 0.15 5.24 3.10
CA TRP A 86 1.05 4.85 4.17
C TRP A 86 1.01 3.35 4.45
N LEU A 87 -0.20 2.78 4.56
CA LEU A 87 -0.38 1.34 4.77
C LEU A 87 0.13 0.51 3.60
N PHE A 88 -0.16 0.96 2.37
CA PHE A 88 0.34 0.31 1.16
C PHE A 88 1.88 0.32 1.11
N PHE A 89 2.49 1.45 1.41
CA PHE A 89 3.95 1.57 1.43
C PHE A 89 4.59 0.64 2.47
N GLY A 90 4.01 0.59 3.69
CA GLY A 90 4.45 -0.33 4.73
C GLY A 90 4.36 -1.80 4.29
N GLU A 91 3.23 -2.20 3.69
CA GLU A 91 3.05 -3.59 3.22
C GLU A 91 4.07 -3.97 2.16
N VAL A 92 4.36 -3.07 1.20
CA VAL A 92 5.35 -3.32 0.15
C VAL A 92 6.75 -3.47 0.73
N LEU A 93 7.13 -2.61 1.68
CA LEU A 93 8.44 -2.70 2.33
C LEU A 93 8.61 -4.01 3.10
N THR A 94 7.60 -4.40 3.89
CA THR A 94 7.67 -5.63 4.70
C THR A 94 7.54 -6.90 3.86
N SER A 95 6.89 -6.83 2.70
CA SER A 95 6.72 -7.99 1.81
C SER A 95 7.87 -8.16 0.82
N SER A 96 8.86 -7.28 0.81
CA SER A 96 10.08 -7.45 0.01
C SER A 96 10.80 -8.70 0.51
N PRO A 97 11.11 -9.69 -0.35
CA PRO A 97 11.96 -10.81 0.04
C PRO A 97 13.31 -10.27 0.51
N ASP A 98 13.75 -10.70 1.69
CA ASP A 98 15.13 -10.44 2.15
C ASP A 98 16.09 -11.01 1.09
N ALA A 99 17.01 -10.17 0.62
CA ALA A 99 17.98 -10.50 -0.42
C ALA A 99 18.98 -11.58 0.02
#